data_AF-A0A6I3SY18-F1
#
_entry.id   AF-A0A6I3SY18-F1
#
_cell.length_a   1.000
_cell.length_b   1.000
_cell.length_c   1.000
_cell.angle_alpha   90.00
_cell.angle_beta   90.00
_cell.angle_gamma   90.00
#
_symmetry.space_group_name_H-M   'P 1'
#
loop_
_entity.id
_entity.type
_entity.pdbx_description
1 polymer ?
#
loop_
_entity_poly.entity_id
_entity_poly.type
_entity_poly.pdbx_seq_one_letter_code
_entity_poly.pdbx_strand_id
1 'polypeptide(L)'
;MKTTLIDGVTPAKFDKQITGNLLLETTSTDEVRKEKLLIGVRNEDGDIYRLIGATKHNSFTNAVEELEDLELVDELSEVEGTQEGCDAIFRQE
;
A
#
# COMPACT_ATOMS: atom_id res chain seq x y z
N MET A 1 -1.32 -11.37 1.93
CA MET A 1 -2.19 -10.17 1.83
C MET A 1 -2.67 -10.03 0.41
N LYS A 2 -3.68 -9.22 0.12
CA LYS A 2 -4.14 -8.98 -1.26
C LYS A 2 -3.54 -7.69 -1.79
N THR A 3 -3.26 -7.62 -3.08
CA THR A 3 -2.82 -6.38 -3.73
C THR A 3 -3.39 -6.23 -5.12
N THR A 4 -3.38 -5.01 -5.62
CA THR A 4 -3.71 -4.70 -7.01
C THR A 4 -2.92 -3.48 -7.46
N LEU A 5 -2.73 -3.36 -8.77
CA LEU A 5 -2.36 -2.09 -9.40
C LEU A 5 -3.66 -1.35 -9.79
N ILE A 6 -3.68 -0.04 -9.64
CA ILE A 6 -4.81 0.79 -10.08
C ILE A 6 -4.72 0.97 -11.60
N ASP A 7 -5.77 0.57 -12.31
CA ASP A 7 -5.84 0.67 -13.76
C ASP A 7 -5.64 2.12 -14.23
N GLY A 8 -4.78 2.28 -15.24
CA GLY A 8 -4.49 3.59 -15.82
C GLY A 8 -3.50 4.44 -15.03
N VAL A 9 -3.02 3.99 -13.88
CA VAL A 9 -1.98 4.68 -13.08
C VAL A 9 -0.62 4.01 -13.32
N THR A 10 0.40 4.82 -13.57
CA THR A 10 1.75 4.33 -13.81
C THR A 10 2.35 3.74 -12.52
N PRO A 11 2.84 2.49 -12.51
CA PRO A 11 3.48 1.94 -11.33
C PRO A 11 4.79 2.65 -10.99
N ALA A 12 5.09 2.76 -9.70
CA ALA A 12 6.35 3.34 -9.25
C ALA A 12 7.55 2.51 -9.67
N LYS A 13 8.72 3.14 -9.87
CA LYS A 13 9.95 2.41 -10.24
C LYS A 13 10.40 1.40 -9.17
N PHE A 14 10.08 1.67 -7.90
CA PHE A 14 10.39 0.82 -6.75
C PHE A 14 9.37 -0.31 -6.51
N ASP A 15 8.34 -0.45 -7.35
CA ASP A 15 7.26 -1.44 -7.15
C ASP A 15 7.75 -2.90 -7.03
N LYS A 16 8.83 -3.23 -7.75
CA LYS A 16 9.44 -4.56 -7.68
C LYS A 16 10.02 -4.88 -6.30
N GLN A 17 10.46 -3.88 -5.54
CA GLN A 17 10.94 -4.08 -4.19
C GLN A 17 9.78 -4.40 -3.24
N ILE A 18 8.66 -3.68 -3.37
CA ILE A 18 7.46 -3.94 -2.56
C ILE A 18 6.94 -5.36 -2.79
N THR A 19 6.73 -5.73 -4.05
CA THR A 19 6.19 -7.06 -4.41
C THR A 19 7.18 -8.20 -4.13
N GLY A 20 8.47 -7.90 -3.99
CA GLY A 20 9.49 -8.88 -3.63
C GLY A 20 9.63 -9.13 -2.13
N ASN A 21 9.35 -8.13 -1.29
CA ASN A 21 9.48 -8.26 0.18
C ASN A 21 8.17 -8.67 0.85
N LEU A 22 7.02 -8.30 0.28
CA LEU A 22 5.71 -8.64 0.84
C LEU A 22 5.13 -9.91 0.23
N LEU A 23 4.53 -10.76 1.07
CA LEU A 23 3.74 -11.91 0.63
C LEU A 23 2.35 -11.46 0.12
N LEU A 24 2.31 -11.06 -1.15
CA LEU A 24 1.13 -10.50 -1.81
C LEU A 24 0.48 -11.46 -2.83
N GLU A 25 -0.83 -11.54 -2.79
CA GLU A 25 -1.68 -12.18 -3.79
C GLU A 25 -2.32 -11.09 -4.66
N THR A 26 -2.11 -11.14 -5.98
CA THR A 26 -2.70 -10.14 -6.89
C THR A 26 -4.16 -10.47 -7.16
N THR A 27 -5.05 -9.49 -7.00
CA THR A 27 -6.49 -9.61 -7.25
C THR A 27 -7.07 -8.28 -7.75
N SER A 28 -8.40 -8.18 -7.90
CA SER A 28 -9.07 -6.97 -8.36
C SER A 28 -9.11 -5.88 -7.28
N THR A 29 -9.23 -4.62 -7.70
CA THR A 29 -9.38 -3.48 -6.79
C THR A 29 -10.56 -3.60 -5.85
N ASP A 30 -11.69 -4.12 -6.34
CA ASP A 30 -12.88 -4.35 -5.52
C ASP A 30 -12.62 -5.38 -4.41
N GLU A 31 -11.85 -6.42 -4.69
CA GLU A 31 -11.51 -7.44 -3.69
C GLU A 31 -10.49 -6.94 -2.67
N VAL A 32 -9.53 -6.11 -3.08
CA VAL A 32 -8.59 -5.46 -2.16
C VAL A 32 -9.34 -4.52 -1.22
N ARG A 33 -10.21 -3.65 -1.74
CA ARG A 33 -10.97 -2.65 -0.96
C ARG A 33 -11.96 -3.23 0.06
N LYS A 34 -12.29 -4.53 -0.05
CA LYS A 34 -13.10 -5.24 0.96
C LYS A 34 -12.31 -5.64 2.21
N GLU A 35 -10.98 -5.58 2.15
CA GLU A 35 -10.14 -5.88 3.31
C GLU A 35 -10.33 -4.83 4.42
N LYS A 36 -10.06 -5.23 5.66
CA LYS A 36 -10.33 -4.40 6.83
C LYS A 36 -9.38 -3.21 6.97
N LEU A 37 -8.15 -3.40 6.51
CA LEU A 37 -7.08 -2.42 6.57
C LEU A 37 -6.48 -2.29 5.17
N LEU A 38 -6.26 -1.05 4.75
CA LEU A 38 -5.82 -0.70 3.41
C LEU A 38 -4.57 0.17 3.46
N ILE A 39 -3.58 -0.20 2.66
CA ILE A 39 -2.36 0.59 2.45
C ILE A 39 -2.36 1.05 1.00
N GLY A 40 -2.26 2.36 0.80
CA GLY A 40 -1.99 2.98 -0.49
C GLY A 40 -0.50 3.15 -0.72
N VAL A 41 -0.05 3.04 -1.96
CA VAL A 41 1.33 3.41 -2.34
C VAL A 41 1.27 4.38 -3.49
N ARG A 42 1.89 5.56 -3.32
CA ARG A 42 2.03 6.58 -4.36
C ARG A 42 3.19 6.29 -5.29
N ASN A 43 3.03 6.66 -6.56
CA ASN A 43 4.10 6.72 -7.53
C ASN A 43 4.80 8.10 -7.48
N GLU A 44 5.77 8.29 -8.37
CA GLU A 44 6.53 9.54 -8.48
C GLU A 44 5.69 10.75 -8.94
N ASP A 45 4.52 10.51 -9.55
CA ASP A 45 3.56 11.54 -9.93
C ASP A 45 2.61 11.94 -8.78
N GLY A 46 2.69 11.22 -7.65
CA GLY A 46 1.83 11.42 -6.48
C GLY A 46 0.50 10.66 -6.54
N ASP A 47 0.28 9.81 -7.53
CA ASP A 47 -0.94 9.01 -7.66
C ASP A 47 -0.82 7.70 -6.89
N ILE A 48 -1.88 7.29 -6.18
CA ILE A 48 -1.97 5.95 -5.59
C ILE A 48 -2.06 4.92 -6.73
N TYR A 49 -0.97 4.22 -6.98
CA TYR A 49 -0.86 3.27 -8.08
C TYR A 49 -1.06 1.83 -7.60
N ARG A 50 -0.85 1.54 -6.31
CA ARG A 50 -1.03 0.21 -5.71
C ARG A 50 -1.87 0.32 -4.44
N LEU A 51 -2.78 -0.64 -4.29
CA LEU A 51 -3.44 -0.90 -3.01
C LEU A 51 -2.98 -2.25 -2.47
N ILE A 52 -2.78 -2.32 -1.16
CA ILE A 52 -2.52 -3.55 -0.41
C ILE A 52 -3.57 -3.65 0.68
N GLY A 53 -4.28 -4.78 0.71
CA GLY A 53 -5.33 -5.08 1.66
C GLY A 53 -4.90 -6.16 2.65
N ALA A 54 -5.09 -5.87 3.94
CA ALA A 54 -4.80 -6.78 5.03
C ALA A 54 -6.06 -7.08 5.85
N THR A 55 -6.35 -8.38 6.02
CA THR A 55 -7.50 -8.84 6.82
C THR A 55 -7.27 -8.70 8.33
N LYS A 56 -6.00 -8.77 8.76
CA LYS A 56 -5.59 -8.82 10.17
C LYS A 56 -4.59 -7.70 10.48
N HIS A 57 -4.70 -7.13 11.67
CA HIS A 57 -3.79 -6.06 12.14
C HIS A 57 -2.32 -6.49 12.10
N ASN A 58 -1.96 -7.70 12.53
CA ASN A 58 -0.55 -8.13 12.48
C ASN A 58 0.03 -8.16 11.06
N SER A 59 -0.78 -8.50 10.06
CA SER A 59 -0.32 -8.47 8.66
C SER A 59 -0.16 -7.05 8.16
N PHE A 60 -1.04 -6.14 8.59
CA PHE A 60 -0.92 -4.71 8.29
C PHE A 60 0.33 -4.12 8.94
N THR A 61 0.55 -4.34 10.24
CA THR A 61 1.74 -3.86 10.96
C THR A 61 3.02 -4.37 10.33
N ASN A 62 3.09 -5.67 10.00
CA ASN A 62 4.26 -6.20 9.31
C ASN A 62 4.46 -5.55 7.93
N ALA A 63 3.39 -5.29 7.16
CA ALA A 63 3.52 -4.61 5.88
C ALA A 63 4.02 -3.17 6.04
N VAL A 64 3.55 -2.45 7.06
CA VAL A 64 4.03 -1.10 7.40
C VAL A 64 5.53 -1.12 7.70
N GLU A 65 5.97 -2.00 8.60
CA GLU A 65 7.39 -2.15 8.97
C GLU A 65 8.26 -2.47 7.75
N GLU A 66 7.84 -3.39 6.89
CA GLU A 66 8.59 -3.75 5.68
C GLU A 66 8.63 -2.61 4.64
N LEU A 67 7.60 -1.76 4.57
CA LEU A 67 7.59 -0.58 3.69
C LEU A 67 8.51 0.52 4.24
N GLU A 68 8.55 0.70 5.55
CA GLU A 68 9.51 1.60 6.23
C GLU A 68 10.95 1.13 6.05
N ASP A 69 11.21 -0.18 6.14
CA ASP A 69 12.52 -0.79 5.87
C ASP A 69 12.96 -0.63 4.41
N LEU A 70 12.01 -0.40 3.49
CA LEU A 70 12.27 -0.01 2.10
C LEU A 70 12.51 1.50 1.93
N GLU A 71 12.65 2.25 3.02
CA GLU A 71 12.85 3.70 3.07
C GLU A 71 11.66 4.48 2.47
N LEU A 72 10.45 3.90 2.53
CA LEU A 72 9.22 4.60 2.18
C LEU A 72 8.65 5.31 3.41
N VAL A 73 8.04 6.46 3.20
CA VAL A 73 7.48 7.31 4.26
C VAL A 73 5.96 7.16 4.29
N ASP A 74 5.41 6.83 5.46
CA ASP A 74 3.95 6.90 5.70
C ASP A 74 3.52 8.35 5.93
N GLU A 75 2.84 8.92 4.94
CA GLU A 75 2.30 10.28 4.98
C GLU A 75 1.10 10.43 5.93
N LEU A 76 0.51 9.33 6.40
CA LEU A 76 -0.57 9.34 7.39
C LEU A 76 -0.11 9.07 8.83
N SER A 77 1.18 8.85 9.06
CA SER A 77 1.72 8.51 10.39
C SER A 77 1.38 9.54 11.50
N GLU A 78 1.21 10.81 11.14
CA GLU A 78 0.82 11.90 12.06
C GLU A 78 -0.65 12.34 11.90
N VAL A 79 -1.42 11.65 11.05
CA VAL A 79 -2.81 11.99 10.72
C VAL A 79 -3.76 11.04 11.42
N GLU A 80 -4.79 11.57 12.08
CA GLU A 80 -5.84 10.74 12.65
C GLU A 80 -6.85 10.30 11.58
N GLY A 81 -7.14 8.99 11.52
CA GLY A 81 -8.15 8.40 10.65
C GLY A 81 -7.64 7.99 9.27
N THR A 82 -8.56 7.66 8.37
CA THR A 82 -8.23 7.21 7.01
C THR A 82 -8.22 8.37 6.03
N GLN A 83 -7.33 8.32 5.03
CA GLN A 83 -7.35 9.21 3.88
C GLN A 83 -7.44 8.42 2.59
N GLU A 84 -8.24 8.90 1.64
CA GLU A 84 -8.47 8.23 0.34
C GLU A 84 -8.91 6.76 0.48
N GLY A 85 -9.55 6.43 1.61
CA GLY A 85 -9.97 5.07 1.95
C GLY A 85 -8.83 4.15 2.41
N CYS A 86 -7.65 4.69 2.72
CA CYS A 86 -6.48 3.95 3.22
C CYS A 86 -6.20 4.30 4.70
N ASP A 87 -5.74 3.30 5.44
CA ASP A 87 -5.29 3.40 6.83
C ASP A 87 -3.81 3.83 6.94
N ALA A 88 -3.03 3.63 5.87
CA ALA A 88 -1.69 4.17 5.68
C ALA A 88 -1.47 4.49 4.20
N ILE A 89 -0.63 5.48 3.89
CA ILE A 89 -0.25 5.77 2.51
C ILE A 89 1.26 5.98 2.48
N PHE A 90 1.94 5.21 1.62
CA PHE A 90 3.40 5.26 1.49
C PHE A 90 3.83 5.92 0.19
N ARG A 91 4.95 6.64 0.25
CA ARG A 91 5.63 7.22 -0.90
C ARG A 91 7.15 7.17 -0.71
N GLN A 92 7.87 7.26 -1.82
CA GLN A 92 9.31 7.55 -1.79
C GLN A 92 9.52 9.04 -1.46
N GLU A 93 10.51 9.37 -0.63
CA GLU A 93 10.82 10.75 -0.20
C GLU A 93 11.08 11.71 -1.38
#